data_AF-A0AAP0MDL0-F1
#
_entry.id   AF-A0AAP0MDL0-F1
#
_cell.length_a   1.000
_cell.length_b   1.000
_cell.length_c   1.000
_cell.angle_alpha   90.00
_cell.angle_beta   90.00
_cell.angle_gamma   90.00
#
_symmetry.space_group_name_H-M   'P 1'
#
loop_
_entity.id
_entity.type
_entity.pdbx_description
1 polymer ?
#
loop_
_entity_poly.entity_id
_entity_poly.type
_entity_poly.pdbx_seq_one_letter_code
_entity_poly.pdbx_strand_id
1 'polypeptide(L)'
;MENFFWTVGVIFEPDFGYSRRMSTMVNALIKTIDDVYDVYGTLDELELFTDAVERWDATTIEQLPDYTKLCFLALHNSINEMAFDALRDQGVGMVISYLKKAWANLCKTYLVEAKWYDNGYIPTLQEYMENAWISVAAPVILVHAYTSTANPITTEGLEFVKDYPNIIRWSSIILRLADDLGKSSDELKRGDVHKSIQCYMHEAGVSEREAREHIHDLIAQTWMKMNRDRFGNPHFVSDVFVGIAMNLARMSQCMYQFGEGHGHGVQEITKARVLSLTRK
;
A
#
# COMPACT_ATOMS: atom_id res chain seq x y z
N MET A 1 15.59 6.23 -0.01
CA MET A 1 15.26 7.68 0.06
C MET A 1 13.84 7.94 -0.45
N GLU A 2 13.42 7.16 -1.44
CA GLU A 2 12.11 7.11 -2.08
C GLU A 2 10.98 6.89 -1.06
N ASN A 3 11.11 5.92 -0.14
CA ASN A 3 10.12 5.67 0.93
C ASN A 3 9.87 6.89 1.82
N PHE A 4 10.92 7.68 2.08
CA PHE A 4 10.81 8.92 2.84
C PHE A 4 10.16 10.02 2.00
N PHE A 5 10.47 10.10 0.70
CA PHE A 5 9.86 11.08 -0.20
C PHE A 5 8.35 10.87 -0.37
N TRP A 6 7.91 9.62 -0.54
CA TRP A 6 6.49 9.24 -0.44
C TRP A 6 5.86 9.82 0.81
N THR A 7 6.50 9.56 1.94
CA THR A 7 5.99 9.95 3.25
C THR A 7 5.90 11.47 3.42
N VAL A 8 6.87 12.23 2.91
CA VAL A 8 6.83 13.70 2.90
C VAL A 8 5.69 14.21 2.02
N GLY A 9 5.42 13.59 0.87
CA GLY A 9 4.31 13.98 0.01
C GLY A 9 2.93 13.69 0.62
N VAL A 10 2.84 12.68 1.48
CA VAL A 10 1.61 12.29 2.17
C VAL A 10 1.38 13.10 3.45
N ILE A 11 2.43 13.31 4.26
CA ILE A 11 2.39 13.91 5.61
C ILE A 11 3.50 14.96 5.76
N PHE A 12 3.31 16.17 5.22
CA PHE A 12 4.38 17.17 5.11
C PHE A 12 4.53 18.07 6.33
N GLU A 13 3.51 18.19 7.18
CA GLU A 13 3.45 19.18 8.26
C GLU A 13 4.48 18.89 9.35
N PRO A 14 5.23 19.89 9.86
CA PRO A 14 6.38 19.67 10.73
C PRO A 14 6.05 18.86 11.99
N ASP A 15 4.86 19.06 12.56
CA ASP A 15 4.39 18.41 13.80
C ASP A 15 4.25 16.89 13.68
N PHE A 16 4.15 16.35 12.47
CA PHE A 16 4.01 14.91 12.22
C PHE A 16 5.35 14.18 12.00
N GLY A 17 6.41 14.62 12.67
CA GLY A 17 7.75 14.00 12.57
C GLY A 17 7.77 12.51 12.90
N TYR A 18 7.08 12.09 13.97
CA TYR A 18 6.93 10.69 14.35
C TYR A 18 6.21 9.88 13.27
N SER A 19 5.05 10.39 12.80
CA SER A 19 4.26 9.75 11.73
C SER A 19 5.07 9.56 10.45
N ARG A 20 5.89 10.53 10.06
CA ARG A 20 6.76 10.39 8.90
C ARG A 20 7.82 9.30 9.09
N ARG A 21 8.43 9.22 10.27
CA ARG A 21 9.42 8.16 10.56
C ARG A 21 8.77 6.78 10.48
N MET A 22 7.60 6.61 11.10
CA MET A 22 6.87 5.33 11.12
C MET A 22 6.38 4.94 9.72
N SER A 23 5.78 5.87 8.98
CA SER A 23 5.31 5.59 7.61
C SER A 23 6.46 5.24 6.66
N THR A 24 7.65 5.84 6.84
CA THR A 24 8.84 5.48 6.05
C THR A 24 9.28 4.04 6.32
N MET A 25 9.22 3.59 7.58
CA MET A 25 9.51 2.20 7.96
C MET A 25 8.47 1.24 7.41
N VAL A 26 7.18 1.59 7.50
CA VAL A 26 6.07 0.82 6.92
C VAL A 26 6.24 0.65 5.41
N ASN A 27 6.56 1.73 4.68
CA ASN A 27 6.81 1.66 3.24
C ASN A 27 8.01 0.75 2.89
N ALA A 28 9.06 0.75 3.72
CA ALA A 28 10.19 -0.14 3.53
C ALA A 28 9.83 -1.62 3.75
N LEU A 29 9.03 -1.90 4.79
CA LEU A 29 8.51 -3.25 5.06
C LEU A 29 7.58 -3.72 3.94
N ILE A 30 6.64 -2.88 3.49
CA ILE A 30 5.76 -3.16 2.35
C ILE A 30 6.59 -3.60 1.16
N LYS A 31 7.54 -2.76 0.73
CA LYS A 31 8.40 -3.05 -0.42
C LYS A 31 9.19 -4.35 -0.27
N THR A 32 9.70 -4.61 0.93
CA THR A 32 10.49 -5.83 1.18
C THR A 32 9.61 -7.07 1.10
N ILE A 33 8.38 -7.00 1.61
CA ILE A 33 7.42 -8.09 1.55
C ILE A 33 6.90 -8.28 0.12
N ASP A 34 6.62 -7.19 -0.60
CA ASP A 34 6.26 -7.21 -2.03
C ASP A 34 7.29 -8.00 -2.85
N ASP A 35 8.58 -7.69 -2.70
CA ASP A 35 9.68 -8.42 -3.35
C ASP A 35 9.70 -9.91 -2.97
N VAL A 36 9.33 -10.26 -1.72
CA VAL A 36 9.22 -11.67 -1.29
C VAL A 36 8.13 -12.39 -2.08
N TYR A 37 6.97 -11.77 -2.33
CA TYR A 37 5.87 -12.40 -3.08
C TYR A 37 6.10 -12.42 -4.59
N ASP A 38 6.66 -11.35 -5.16
CA ASP A 38 6.74 -11.19 -6.62
C ASP A 38 8.02 -11.79 -7.23
N VAL A 39 9.11 -11.90 -6.44
CA VAL A 39 10.44 -12.25 -6.99
C VAL A 39 11.07 -13.47 -6.33
N TYR A 40 11.01 -13.58 -5.00
CA TYR A 40 11.85 -14.54 -4.27
C TYR A 40 11.13 -15.81 -3.81
N GLY A 41 9.88 -15.69 -3.38
CA GLY A 41 9.14 -16.76 -2.74
C GLY A 41 8.58 -17.78 -3.72
N THR A 42 8.67 -19.06 -3.35
CA THR A 42 7.87 -20.11 -3.99
C THR A 42 6.46 -20.11 -3.40
N LEU A 43 5.47 -20.61 -4.14
CA LEU A 43 4.08 -20.58 -3.68
C LEU A 43 3.89 -21.23 -2.30
N ASP A 44 4.53 -22.38 -2.04
CA ASP A 44 4.49 -23.06 -0.74
C ASP A 44 5.08 -22.20 0.39
N GLU A 45 6.19 -21.49 0.14
CA GLU A 45 6.80 -20.58 1.11
C GLU A 45 5.91 -19.36 1.38
N LEU A 46 5.22 -18.85 0.35
CA LEU A 46 4.30 -17.71 0.47
C LEU A 46 3.04 -18.07 1.25
N GLU A 47 2.54 -19.30 1.13
CA GLU A 47 1.44 -19.79 1.96
C GLU A 47 1.84 -19.84 3.44
N LEU A 48 3.02 -20.38 3.75
CA LEU A 48 3.56 -20.41 5.12
C LEU A 48 3.79 -18.99 5.67
N PHE A 49 4.34 -18.08 4.87
CA PHE A 49 4.56 -16.70 5.28
C PHE A 49 3.24 -15.96 5.53
N THR A 50 2.24 -16.17 4.66
CA THR A 50 0.89 -15.62 4.84
C THR A 50 0.26 -16.11 6.14
N ASP A 51 0.32 -17.42 6.42
CA ASP A 51 -0.21 -18.01 7.66
C ASP A 51 0.52 -17.47 8.91
N ALA A 52 1.85 -17.31 8.84
CA ALA A 52 2.62 -16.74 9.94
C ALA A 52 2.22 -15.29 10.24
N VAL A 53 2.02 -14.46 9.21
CA VAL A 53 1.53 -13.07 9.37
C VAL A 53 0.09 -13.06 9.88
N GLU A 54 -0.79 -13.95 9.39
CA GLU A 54 -2.17 -14.01 9.85
C GLU A 54 -2.28 -14.39 11.33
N ARG A 55 -1.54 -15.42 11.76
CA ARG A 55 -1.51 -15.85 13.18
C ARG A 55 -0.79 -14.84 14.06
N TRP A 56 0.17 -14.11 13.49
CA TRP A 56 1.04 -13.18 14.19
C TRP A 56 1.75 -13.83 15.39
N ASP A 57 2.21 -15.06 15.18
CA ASP A 57 2.82 -15.89 16.22
C ASP A 57 4.31 -16.10 15.90
N ALA A 58 5.19 -15.54 16.74
CA ALA A 58 6.63 -15.67 16.56
C ALA A 58 7.16 -17.10 16.77
N THR A 59 6.33 -18.04 17.25
CA THR A 59 6.73 -19.45 17.38
C THR A 59 6.64 -20.23 16.08
N THR A 60 5.90 -19.74 15.07
CA THR A 60 5.78 -20.41 13.76
C THR A 60 6.97 -20.15 12.84
N ILE A 61 7.90 -19.27 13.23
CA ILE A 61 9.04 -18.86 12.41
C ILE A 61 9.95 -20.01 12.02
N GLU A 62 10.01 -21.09 12.82
CA GLU A 62 10.91 -22.21 12.52
C GLU A 62 10.54 -22.96 11.24
N GLN A 63 9.30 -22.80 10.76
CA GLN A 63 8.80 -23.40 9.53
C GLN A 63 9.12 -22.55 8.29
N LEU A 64 9.54 -21.30 8.47
CA LEU A 64 9.83 -20.38 7.36
C LEU A 64 11.28 -20.56 6.87
N PRO A 65 11.57 -20.32 5.58
CA PRO A 65 12.93 -20.12 5.09
C PRO A 65 13.67 -18.99 5.82
N ASP A 66 15.00 -19.05 5.91
CA ASP A 66 15.78 -18.07 6.70
C ASP A 66 15.57 -16.61 6.27
N TYR A 67 15.40 -16.35 4.97
CA TYR A 67 15.18 -14.98 4.47
C TYR A 67 13.80 -14.43 4.85
N THR A 68 12.75 -15.27 4.81
CA THR A 68 11.40 -14.88 5.22
C THR A 68 11.25 -14.84 6.74
N LYS A 69 12.02 -15.65 7.50
CA LYS A 69 12.14 -15.49 8.96
C LYS A 69 12.56 -14.08 9.34
N LEU A 70 13.62 -13.58 8.72
CA LEU A 70 14.11 -12.23 9.01
C LEU A 70 13.08 -11.16 8.63
N CYS A 71 12.42 -11.32 7.48
CA CYS A 71 11.35 -10.43 7.03
C CYS A 71 10.18 -10.39 8.03
N PHE A 72 9.70 -11.57 8.47
CA PHE A 72 8.63 -11.69 9.45
C PHE A 72 9.03 -11.07 10.79
N LEU A 73 10.24 -11.35 11.30
CA LEU A 73 10.70 -10.80 12.58
C LEU A 73 10.84 -9.28 12.52
N ALA A 74 11.34 -8.74 11.41
CA ALA A 74 11.41 -7.29 11.20
C ALA A 74 10.01 -6.66 11.24
N LEU A 75 9.06 -7.22 10.47
CA LEU A 75 7.66 -6.81 10.49
C LEU A 75 7.08 -6.89 11.92
N HIS A 76 7.15 -8.07 12.53
CA HIS A 76 6.59 -8.34 13.84
C HIS A 76 7.11 -7.34 14.88
N ASN A 77 8.42 -7.17 14.98
CA ASN A 77 9.03 -6.29 15.98
C ASN A 77 8.67 -4.83 15.75
N SER A 78 8.78 -4.35 14.51
CA SER A 78 8.47 -2.95 14.17
C SER A 78 7.02 -2.58 14.47
N ILE A 79 6.06 -3.45 14.12
CA ILE A 79 4.64 -3.15 14.34
C ILE A 79 4.25 -3.28 15.81
N ASN A 80 4.84 -4.22 16.55
CA ASN A 80 4.65 -4.30 18.01
C ASN A 80 5.24 -3.08 18.73
N GLU A 81 6.37 -2.55 18.27
CA GLU A 81 6.95 -1.30 18.81
C GLU A 81 6.02 -0.11 18.58
N MET A 82 5.46 0.05 17.37
CA MET A 82 4.47 1.10 17.08
C MET A 82 3.22 0.99 17.95
N ALA A 83 2.70 -0.22 18.16
CA ALA A 83 1.54 -0.43 19.02
C ALA A 83 1.88 -0.17 20.50
N PHE A 84 3.09 -0.50 20.92
CA PHE A 84 3.57 -0.17 22.26
C PHE A 84 3.66 1.35 22.47
N ASP A 85 4.14 2.11 21.48
CA ASP A 85 4.13 3.57 21.53
C ASP A 85 2.70 4.12 21.73
N ALA A 86 1.71 3.60 20.99
CA ALA A 86 0.32 4.01 21.15
C ALA A 86 -0.25 3.67 22.54
N LEU A 87 0.11 2.51 23.11
CA LEU A 87 -0.24 2.14 24.48
C LEU A 87 0.44 3.05 25.51
N ARG A 88 1.74 3.31 25.36
CA ARG A 88 2.53 4.13 26.28
C ARG A 88 2.05 5.58 26.29
N ASP A 89 1.84 6.15 25.11
CA ASP A 89 1.62 7.60 24.94
C ASP A 89 0.14 7.98 25.00
N GLN A 90 -0.77 7.07 24.60
CA GLN A 90 -2.20 7.34 24.54
C GLN A 90 -3.07 6.35 25.35
N GLY A 91 -2.47 5.31 25.95
CA GLY A 91 -3.22 4.30 26.71
C GLY A 91 -4.02 3.31 25.86
N VAL A 92 -3.82 3.27 24.54
CA VAL A 92 -4.65 2.48 23.61
C VAL A 92 -3.96 1.18 23.22
N GLY A 93 -4.14 0.13 24.01
CA GLY A 93 -3.51 -1.19 23.79
C GLY A 93 -4.08 -2.00 22.62
N MET A 94 -5.25 -1.64 22.11
CA MET A 94 -5.90 -2.38 21.01
C MET A 94 -5.35 -2.05 19.62
N VAL A 95 -4.52 -1.01 19.46
CA VAL A 95 -3.97 -0.61 18.15
C VAL A 95 -3.34 -1.79 17.40
N ILE A 96 -2.64 -2.67 18.13
CA ILE A 96 -1.99 -3.84 17.54
C ILE A 96 -2.97 -4.71 16.74
N SER A 97 -4.21 -4.95 17.20
CA SER A 97 -5.14 -5.84 16.48
C SER A 97 -5.52 -5.28 15.11
N TYR A 98 -5.59 -3.96 14.97
CA TYR A 98 -5.91 -3.28 13.71
C TYR A 98 -4.73 -3.29 12.74
N LEU A 99 -3.51 -3.05 13.25
CA LEU A 99 -2.30 -3.12 12.44
C LEU A 99 -2.06 -4.55 11.93
N LYS A 100 -2.21 -5.56 12.81
CA LYS A 100 -2.12 -6.99 12.45
C LYS A 100 -3.10 -7.34 11.32
N LYS A 101 -4.37 -6.96 11.46
CA LYS A 101 -5.41 -7.21 10.45
C LYS A 101 -5.03 -6.60 9.10
N ALA A 102 -4.50 -5.37 9.09
CA ALA A 102 -4.11 -4.70 7.86
C ALA A 102 -2.97 -5.44 7.12
N TRP A 103 -1.94 -5.87 7.85
CA TRP A 103 -0.84 -6.65 7.27
C TRP A 103 -1.26 -8.04 6.81
N ALA A 104 -2.13 -8.72 7.57
CA ALA A 104 -2.68 -10.02 7.16
C ALA A 104 -3.50 -9.89 5.87
N ASN A 105 -4.34 -8.85 5.75
CA ASN A 105 -5.09 -8.59 4.52
C ASN A 105 -4.17 -8.34 3.33
N LEU A 106 -3.10 -7.55 3.50
CA LEU A 106 -2.11 -7.30 2.46
C LEU A 106 -1.46 -8.61 1.97
N CYS A 107 -0.94 -9.42 2.90
CA CYS A 107 -0.30 -10.70 2.57
C CYS A 107 -1.25 -11.66 1.85
N LYS A 108 -2.52 -11.73 2.27
CA LYS A 108 -3.54 -12.53 1.58
C LYS A 108 -3.75 -12.06 0.14
N THR A 109 -3.81 -10.74 -0.10
CA THR A 109 -3.98 -10.22 -1.46
C THR A 109 -2.75 -10.42 -2.33
N TYR A 110 -1.54 -10.39 -1.75
CA TYR A 110 -0.33 -10.79 -2.47
C TYR A 110 -0.34 -12.27 -2.81
N LEU A 111 -0.78 -13.14 -1.89
CA LEU A 111 -0.89 -14.57 -2.15
C LEU A 111 -1.89 -14.87 -3.29
N VAL A 112 -2.99 -14.12 -3.39
CA VAL A 112 -3.93 -14.24 -4.51
C VAL A 112 -3.24 -13.90 -5.84
N GLU A 113 -2.46 -12.82 -5.90
CA GLU A 113 -1.71 -12.45 -7.12
C GLU A 113 -0.64 -13.48 -7.48
N ALA A 114 0.10 -13.98 -6.49
CA ALA A 114 1.07 -15.06 -6.70
C ALA A 114 0.41 -16.33 -7.25
N LYS A 115 -0.79 -16.69 -6.76
CA LYS A 115 -1.58 -17.81 -7.29
C LYS A 115 -2.06 -17.58 -8.71
N TRP A 116 -2.48 -16.36 -9.04
CA TRP A 116 -2.86 -16.03 -10.42
C TRP A 116 -1.65 -16.16 -11.36
N TYR A 117 -0.49 -15.66 -10.95
CA TYR A 117 0.74 -15.75 -11.71
C TYR A 117 1.19 -17.22 -11.93
N ASP A 118 1.27 -18.01 -10.86
CA ASP A 118 1.69 -19.42 -10.92
C ASP A 118 0.79 -20.27 -11.83
N ASN A 119 -0.53 -20.03 -11.80
CA ASN A 119 -1.50 -20.74 -12.63
C ASN A 119 -1.66 -20.16 -14.05
N GLY A 120 -0.97 -19.06 -14.38
CA GLY A 120 -1.16 -18.35 -15.64
C GLY A 120 -2.58 -17.79 -15.84
N TYR A 121 -3.29 -17.53 -14.75
CA TYR A 121 -4.65 -17.01 -14.78
C TYR A 121 -4.65 -15.50 -15.05
N ILE A 122 -5.53 -15.06 -15.96
CA ILE A 122 -5.74 -13.64 -16.26
C ILE A 122 -7.13 -13.25 -15.75
N PRO A 123 -7.23 -12.52 -14.63
CA PRO A 123 -8.53 -12.08 -14.10
C PRO A 123 -9.19 -11.06 -15.03
N THR A 124 -10.50 -10.85 -14.84
CA THR A 124 -11.17 -9.65 -15.39
C THR A 124 -10.62 -8.39 -14.73
N LEU A 125 -10.79 -7.21 -15.35
CA LEU A 125 -10.37 -5.95 -14.72
C LEU A 125 -11.07 -5.75 -13.37
N GLN A 126 -12.36 -6.12 -13.26
CA GLN A 126 -13.09 -6.00 -12.01
C GLN A 126 -12.52 -6.93 -10.94
N GLU A 127 -12.31 -8.21 -11.25
CA GLU A 127 -11.75 -9.20 -10.32
C GLU A 127 -10.36 -8.79 -9.84
N TYR A 128 -9.49 -8.37 -10.77
CA TYR A 128 -8.19 -7.81 -10.45
C TYR A 128 -8.34 -6.63 -9.49
N MET A 129 -9.19 -5.65 -9.83
CA MET A 129 -9.35 -4.43 -9.02
C MET A 129 -10.00 -4.66 -7.66
N GLU A 130 -10.70 -5.77 -7.43
CA GLU A 130 -11.22 -6.14 -6.11
C GLU A 130 -10.11 -6.62 -5.15
N ASN A 131 -9.02 -7.17 -5.68
CA ASN A 131 -7.81 -7.53 -4.95
C ASN A 131 -6.78 -6.38 -4.92
N ALA A 132 -6.56 -5.74 -6.07
CA ALA A 132 -5.40 -4.90 -6.33
C ALA A 132 -5.35 -3.58 -5.54
N TRP A 133 -6.52 -3.07 -5.12
CA TRP A 133 -6.59 -1.90 -4.26
C TRP A 133 -6.13 -2.20 -2.82
N ILE A 134 -6.10 -3.46 -2.40
CA ILE A 134 -5.49 -3.86 -1.13
C ILE A 134 -4.03 -4.22 -1.34
N SER A 135 -3.70 -4.96 -2.40
CA SER A 135 -2.32 -5.40 -2.69
C SER A 135 -1.36 -4.23 -2.96
N VAL A 136 -1.86 -3.05 -3.36
CA VAL A 136 -1.05 -1.82 -3.44
C VAL A 136 -0.65 -1.23 -2.08
N ALA A 137 -1.04 -1.88 -0.98
CA ALA A 137 -0.73 -1.54 0.40
C ALA A 137 -1.22 -0.16 0.90
N ALA A 138 -1.95 0.62 0.08
CA ALA A 138 -2.57 1.87 0.53
C ALA A 138 -3.42 1.71 1.81
N PRO A 139 -4.24 0.65 1.98
CA PRO A 139 -4.97 0.46 3.23
C PRO A 139 -4.04 0.30 4.44
N VAL A 140 -2.92 -0.41 4.30
CA VAL A 140 -1.90 -0.54 5.36
C VAL A 140 -1.31 0.82 5.68
N ILE A 141 -0.86 1.56 4.67
CA ILE A 141 -0.28 2.91 4.82
C ILE A 141 -1.25 3.83 5.57
N LEU A 142 -2.53 3.84 5.18
CA LEU A 142 -3.52 4.74 5.77
C LEU A 142 -3.95 4.31 7.18
N VAL A 143 -4.05 3.01 7.48
CA VAL A 143 -4.30 2.55 8.85
C VAL A 143 -3.15 2.98 9.76
N HIS A 144 -1.89 2.82 9.33
CA HIS A 144 -0.73 3.32 10.08
C HIS A 144 -0.78 4.83 10.27
N ALA A 145 -1.07 5.58 9.20
CA ALA A 145 -1.16 7.03 9.27
C ALA A 145 -2.27 7.51 10.23
N TYR A 146 -3.42 6.84 10.27
CA TYR A 146 -4.45 7.12 11.28
C TYR A 146 -3.89 6.95 12.70
N THR A 147 -3.28 5.80 12.98
CA THR A 147 -2.77 5.49 14.33
C THR A 147 -1.64 6.42 14.78
N SER A 148 -0.87 6.98 13.86
CA SER A 148 0.26 7.85 14.19
C SER A 148 -0.11 9.35 14.23
N THR A 149 -1.25 9.75 13.65
CA THR A 149 -1.69 11.15 13.58
C THR A 149 -2.92 11.47 14.41
N ALA A 150 -3.73 10.47 14.77
CA ALA A 150 -4.88 10.65 15.64
C ALA A 150 -4.43 11.03 17.07
N ASN A 151 -5.06 12.05 17.63
CA ASN A 151 -4.83 12.51 18.99
C ASN A 151 -6.12 13.14 19.57
N PRO A 152 -6.87 12.44 20.43
CA PRO A 152 -6.62 11.06 20.88
C PRO A 152 -6.98 10.02 19.80
N ILE A 153 -6.34 8.85 19.84
CA ILE A 153 -6.79 7.63 19.17
C ILE A 153 -8.07 7.15 19.86
N THR A 154 -9.11 6.86 19.09
CA THR A 154 -10.41 6.40 19.61
C THR A 154 -10.74 5.00 19.09
N THR A 155 -11.49 4.23 19.87
CA THR A 155 -11.98 2.91 19.44
C THR A 155 -12.89 3.03 18.21
N GLU A 156 -13.73 4.07 18.17
CA GLU A 156 -14.63 4.37 17.07
C GLU A 156 -13.88 4.65 15.77
N GLY A 157 -12.79 5.44 15.85
CA GLY A 157 -11.97 5.70 14.68
C GLY A 157 -11.13 4.49 14.25
N LEU A 158 -10.67 3.65 15.18
CA LEU A 158 -10.02 2.37 14.85
C LEU A 158 -10.98 1.40 14.15
N GLU A 159 -12.20 1.22 14.66
CA GLU A 159 -13.25 0.42 14.00
C GLU A 159 -13.66 1.00 12.65
N PHE A 160 -13.67 2.33 12.51
CA PHE A 160 -13.91 2.96 11.21
C PHE A 160 -12.83 2.62 10.18
N VAL A 161 -11.54 2.76 10.51
CA VAL A 161 -10.47 2.48 9.53
C VAL A 161 -10.26 0.99 9.25
N LYS A 162 -10.66 0.12 10.20
CA LYS A 162 -10.60 -1.35 10.10
C LYS A 162 -11.34 -1.93 8.90
N ASP A 163 -12.42 -1.26 8.49
CA ASP A 163 -13.31 -1.71 7.42
C ASP A 163 -13.07 -0.96 6.10
N TYR A 164 -11.95 -0.24 6.02
CA TYR A 164 -11.48 0.44 4.80
C TYR A 164 -12.57 1.32 4.17
N PRO A 165 -12.95 2.41 4.85
CA PRO A 165 -14.01 3.30 4.39
C PRO A 165 -13.68 3.85 3.00
N ASN A 166 -14.70 4.35 2.30
CA ASN A 166 -14.59 4.83 0.93
C ASN A 166 -13.38 5.75 0.68
N ILE A 167 -13.01 6.63 1.63
CA ILE A 167 -11.84 7.49 1.49
C ILE A 167 -10.52 6.69 1.36
N ILE A 168 -10.36 5.60 2.10
CA ILE A 168 -9.24 4.65 1.98
C ILE A 168 -9.35 3.92 0.64
N ARG A 169 -10.52 3.38 0.32
CA ARG A 169 -10.74 2.61 -0.91
C ARG A 169 -10.44 3.42 -2.18
N TRP A 170 -10.95 4.64 -2.28
CA TRP A 170 -10.73 5.52 -3.44
C TRP A 170 -9.28 5.96 -3.57
N SER A 171 -8.63 6.31 -2.44
CA SER A 171 -7.19 6.61 -2.43
C SER A 171 -6.38 5.42 -2.96
N SER A 172 -6.73 4.22 -2.51
CA SER A 172 -6.06 2.98 -2.89
C SER A 172 -6.25 2.63 -4.38
N ILE A 173 -7.47 2.80 -4.90
CA ILE A 173 -7.75 2.59 -6.34
C ILE A 173 -6.93 3.57 -7.18
N ILE A 174 -6.86 4.86 -6.81
CA ILE A 174 -6.06 5.84 -7.55
C ILE A 174 -4.58 5.49 -7.48
N LEU A 175 -4.07 5.07 -6.32
CA LEU A 175 -2.69 4.60 -6.18
C LEU A 175 -2.41 3.41 -7.10
N ARG A 176 -3.23 2.36 -7.04
CA ARG A 176 -3.09 1.16 -7.88
C ARG A 176 -3.11 1.48 -9.37
N LEU A 177 -4.11 2.22 -9.83
CA LEU A 177 -4.21 2.53 -11.26
C LEU A 177 -3.06 3.43 -11.74
N ALA A 178 -2.56 4.34 -10.89
CA ALA A 178 -1.39 5.16 -11.22
C ALA A 178 -0.11 4.31 -11.30
N ASP A 179 0.08 3.38 -10.35
CA ASP A 179 1.20 2.43 -10.35
C ASP A 179 1.19 1.57 -11.62
N ASP A 180 0.04 0.95 -11.93
CA ASP A 180 -0.13 0.09 -13.11
C ASP A 180 0.09 0.85 -14.43
N LEU A 181 -0.27 2.14 -14.50
CA LEU A 181 0.03 3.00 -15.64
C LEU A 181 1.53 3.31 -15.78
N GLY A 182 2.23 3.42 -14.65
CA GLY A 182 3.65 3.72 -14.57
C GLY A 182 4.55 2.54 -14.95
N LYS A 183 4.04 1.31 -14.90
CA LYS A 183 4.80 0.11 -15.28
C LYS A 183 5.13 0.12 -16.78
N SER A 184 6.40 -0.15 -17.07
CA SER A 184 6.96 -0.17 -18.43
C SER A 184 6.78 -1.54 -19.10
N SER A 185 6.86 -1.56 -20.44
CA SER A 185 6.80 -2.82 -21.20
C SER A 185 7.99 -3.76 -20.94
N ASP A 186 9.09 -3.26 -20.41
CA ASP A 186 10.26 -4.08 -20.03
C ASP A 186 10.09 -4.74 -18.65
N GLU A 187 9.33 -4.15 -17.74
CA GLU A 187 8.97 -4.75 -16.44
C GLU A 187 7.97 -5.90 -16.62
N LEU A 188 7.02 -5.76 -17.54
CA LEU A 188 6.11 -6.86 -17.91
C LEU A 188 6.86 -8.11 -18.42
N LYS A 189 8.08 -7.95 -18.95
CA LYS A 189 8.92 -9.07 -19.42
C LYS A 189 9.65 -9.80 -18.28
N ARG A 190 9.72 -9.23 -17.08
CA ARG A 190 10.40 -9.85 -15.92
C ARG A 190 9.57 -10.96 -15.26
N GLY A 191 8.30 -11.09 -15.64
CA GLY A 191 7.37 -12.07 -15.08
C GLY A 191 6.71 -11.52 -13.82
N ASP A 192 5.45 -11.14 -13.94
CA ASP A 192 4.56 -10.64 -12.88
C ASP A 192 3.11 -10.94 -13.32
N VAL A 193 2.15 -10.86 -12.41
CA VAL A 193 0.73 -10.98 -12.75
C VAL A 193 0.30 -9.86 -13.71
N HIS A 194 -0.66 -10.16 -14.59
CA HIS A 194 -1.27 -9.15 -15.46
C HIS A 194 -1.88 -8.04 -14.61
N LYS A 195 -1.51 -6.78 -14.89
CA LYS A 195 -2.00 -5.61 -14.16
C LYS A 195 -3.24 -5.02 -14.86
N SER A 196 -3.75 -3.88 -14.39
CA SER A 196 -5.04 -3.35 -14.87
C SER A 196 -5.11 -3.19 -16.40
N ILE A 197 -4.03 -2.74 -17.03
CA ILE A 197 -3.96 -2.55 -18.49
C ILE A 197 -4.14 -3.89 -19.21
N GLN A 198 -3.38 -4.92 -18.81
CA GLN A 198 -3.43 -6.22 -19.47
C GLN A 198 -4.73 -6.97 -19.20
N CYS A 199 -5.27 -6.88 -17.97
CA CYS A 199 -6.55 -7.47 -17.62
C CYS A 199 -7.66 -6.90 -18.51
N TYR A 200 -7.69 -5.58 -18.72
CA TYR A 200 -8.70 -4.94 -19.58
C TYR A 200 -8.49 -5.25 -21.07
N MET A 201 -7.25 -5.30 -21.55
CA MET A 201 -6.95 -5.73 -22.91
C MET A 201 -7.45 -7.16 -23.16
N HIS A 202 -7.23 -8.06 -22.20
CA HIS A 202 -7.69 -9.45 -22.28
C HIS A 202 -9.21 -9.56 -22.24
N GLU A 203 -9.87 -8.85 -21.32
CA GLU A 203 -11.33 -8.87 -21.15
C GLU A 203 -12.08 -8.27 -22.35
N ALA A 204 -11.64 -7.09 -22.82
CA ALA A 204 -12.36 -6.31 -23.83
C ALA A 204 -11.82 -6.51 -25.26
N GLY A 205 -10.69 -7.19 -25.43
CA GLY A 205 -10.06 -7.40 -26.74
C GLY A 205 -9.56 -6.13 -27.41
N VAL A 206 -9.18 -5.12 -26.62
CA VAL A 206 -8.79 -3.78 -27.09
C VAL A 206 -7.26 -3.59 -27.16
N SER A 207 -6.81 -2.55 -27.86
CA SER A 207 -5.39 -2.18 -27.89
C SER A 207 -4.90 -1.64 -26.54
N GLU A 208 -3.57 -1.68 -26.30
CA GLU A 208 -2.97 -1.08 -25.09
C GLU A 208 -3.29 0.41 -24.96
N ARG A 209 -3.35 1.14 -26.08
CA ARG A 209 -3.72 2.57 -26.09
C ARG A 209 -5.12 2.78 -25.52
N GLU A 210 -6.09 2.01 -26.03
CA GLU A 210 -7.49 2.09 -25.56
C GLU A 210 -7.62 1.65 -24.10
N ALA A 211 -6.84 0.64 -23.68
CA ALA A 211 -6.81 0.22 -22.29
C ALA A 211 -6.23 1.32 -21.37
N ARG A 212 -5.12 1.94 -21.74
CA ARG A 212 -4.54 3.07 -20.98
C ARG A 212 -5.51 4.25 -20.89
N GLU A 213 -6.21 4.59 -21.99
CA GLU A 213 -7.27 5.61 -21.99
C GLU A 213 -8.39 5.26 -21.01
N HIS A 214 -8.86 4.00 -21.02
CA HIS A 214 -9.86 3.53 -20.05
C HIS A 214 -9.38 3.65 -18.60
N ILE A 215 -8.13 3.27 -18.30
CA ILE A 215 -7.57 3.39 -16.95
C ILE A 215 -7.47 4.86 -16.50
N HIS A 216 -7.10 5.79 -17.39
CA HIS A 216 -7.14 7.23 -17.10
C HIS A 216 -8.55 7.72 -16.74
N ASP A 217 -9.57 7.26 -17.47
CA ASP A 217 -10.97 7.59 -17.17
C ASP A 217 -11.41 7.03 -15.82
N LEU A 218 -10.98 5.81 -15.46
CA LEU A 218 -11.25 5.23 -14.14
C LEU A 218 -10.62 6.04 -13.01
N ILE A 219 -9.39 6.55 -13.19
CA ILE A 219 -8.75 7.45 -12.22
C ILE A 219 -9.58 8.73 -12.07
N ALA A 220 -10.00 9.36 -13.18
CA ALA A 220 -10.81 10.58 -13.15
C ALA A 220 -12.16 10.36 -12.44
N GLN A 221 -12.85 9.25 -12.74
CA GLN A 221 -14.10 8.88 -12.08
C GLN A 221 -13.90 8.60 -10.58
N THR A 222 -12.80 7.94 -10.21
CA THR A 222 -12.47 7.65 -8.80
C THR A 222 -12.17 8.93 -8.04
N TRP A 223 -11.48 9.90 -8.65
CA TRP A 223 -11.31 11.24 -8.08
C TRP A 223 -12.64 11.94 -7.80
N MET A 224 -13.63 11.83 -8.70
CA MET A 224 -14.96 12.39 -8.46
C MET A 224 -15.64 11.75 -7.25
N LYS A 225 -15.52 10.42 -7.07
CA LYS A 225 -16.03 9.71 -5.88
C LYS A 225 -15.30 10.17 -4.61
N MET A 226 -13.97 10.23 -4.65
CA MET A 226 -13.14 10.68 -3.54
C MET A 226 -13.46 12.11 -3.10
N ASN A 227 -13.67 13.02 -4.07
CA ASN A 227 -14.02 14.41 -3.78
C ASN A 227 -15.41 14.58 -3.16
N ARG A 228 -16.34 13.65 -3.40
CA ARG A 228 -17.63 13.63 -2.70
C ARG A 228 -17.48 13.10 -1.28
N ASP A 229 -16.78 11.97 -1.13
CA ASP A 229 -16.67 11.24 0.15
C ASP A 229 -15.64 11.84 1.11
N ARG A 230 -14.86 12.86 0.69
CA ARG A 230 -14.00 13.63 1.60
C ARG A 230 -14.81 14.46 2.62
N PHE A 231 -16.08 14.73 2.34
CA PHE A 231 -16.96 15.48 3.23
C PHE A 231 -17.89 14.54 4.00
N GLY A 232 -18.40 15.00 5.15
CA GLY A 232 -19.35 14.21 5.96
C GLY A 232 -18.72 13.01 6.67
N ASN A 233 -17.40 13.02 6.85
CA ASN A 233 -16.73 12.03 7.67
C ASN A 233 -17.20 12.14 9.14
N PRO A 234 -17.25 11.02 9.89
CA PRO A 234 -17.61 11.05 11.30
C PRO A 234 -16.67 11.96 12.12
N HIS A 235 -17.17 12.55 13.20
CA HIS A 235 -16.43 13.51 14.03
C HIS A 235 -15.13 12.96 14.64
N PHE A 236 -14.98 11.64 14.75
CA PHE A 236 -13.78 10.96 15.26
C PHE A 236 -12.72 10.71 14.17
N VAL A 237 -13.00 11.11 12.92
CA VAL A 237 -12.07 11.10 11.79
C VAL A 237 -11.66 12.54 11.51
N SER A 238 -10.38 12.86 11.70
CA SER A 238 -9.89 14.23 11.53
C SER A 238 -9.77 14.61 10.05
N ASP A 239 -9.90 15.90 9.75
CA ASP A 239 -9.59 16.46 8.43
C ASP A 239 -8.13 16.19 8.03
N VAL A 240 -7.24 16.06 9.02
CA VAL A 240 -5.84 15.64 8.81
C VAL A 240 -5.79 14.26 8.15
N PHE A 241 -6.50 13.27 8.70
CA PHE A 241 -6.51 11.92 8.13
C PHE A 241 -7.12 11.89 6.72
N VAL A 242 -8.22 12.62 6.49
CA VAL A 242 -8.81 12.76 5.16
C VAL A 242 -7.82 13.41 4.18
N GLY A 243 -7.09 14.44 4.64
CA GLY A 243 -6.03 15.10 3.89
C GLY A 243 -4.89 14.16 3.51
N ILE A 244 -4.44 13.32 4.44
CA ILE A 244 -3.43 12.27 4.23
C ILE A 244 -3.89 11.28 3.16
N ALA A 245 -5.13 10.78 3.26
CA ALA A 245 -5.69 9.86 2.26
C ALA A 245 -5.74 10.52 0.87
N MET A 246 -6.17 11.78 0.78
CA MET A 246 -6.15 12.56 -0.46
C MET A 246 -4.73 12.78 -0.99
N ASN A 247 -3.76 13.03 -0.12
CA ASN A 247 -2.36 13.24 -0.49
C ASN A 247 -1.71 11.95 -0.98
N LEU A 248 -2.06 10.79 -0.46
CA LEU A 248 -1.58 9.50 -0.99
C LEU A 248 -1.98 9.32 -2.46
N ALA A 249 -3.22 9.65 -2.81
CA ALA A 249 -3.69 9.62 -4.20
C ALA A 249 -2.98 10.65 -5.10
N ARG A 250 -2.63 11.83 -4.58
CA ARG A 250 -1.83 12.82 -5.34
C ARG A 250 -0.39 12.37 -5.50
N MET A 251 0.17 11.80 -4.43
CA MET A 251 1.55 11.38 -4.39
C MET A 251 1.79 10.19 -5.33
N SER A 252 0.82 9.29 -5.48
CA SER A 252 0.89 8.23 -6.48
C SER A 252 1.05 8.78 -7.89
N GLN A 253 0.19 9.72 -8.28
CA GLN A 253 0.28 10.33 -9.61
C GLN A 253 1.59 11.11 -9.77
N CYS A 254 2.08 11.77 -8.71
CA CYS A 254 3.39 12.43 -8.73
C CYS A 254 4.54 11.44 -8.97
N MET A 255 4.48 10.25 -8.35
CA MET A 255 5.51 9.22 -8.47
C MET A 255 5.48 8.50 -9.82
N TYR A 256 4.29 8.23 -10.35
CA TYR A 256 4.12 7.38 -11.52
C TYR A 256 3.85 8.12 -12.84
N GLN A 257 3.68 9.45 -12.82
CA GLN A 257 3.38 10.25 -14.03
C GLN A 257 4.41 10.14 -15.17
N PHE A 258 5.65 9.72 -14.88
CA PHE A 258 6.71 9.59 -15.88
C PHE A 258 7.26 8.16 -15.97
N GLY A 259 6.47 7.17 -15.55
CA GLY A 259 6.89 5.78 -15.39
C GLY A 259 7.16 5.44 -13.93
N GLU A 260 7.66 4.24 -13.68
CA GLU A 260 7.90 3.72 -12.34
C GLU A 260 8.83 4.65 -11.55
N GLY A 261 8.32 5.37 -10.55
CA GLY A 261 9.06 6.30 -9.68
C GLY A 261 10.31 5.73 -9.00
N HIS A 262 10.57 4.44 -9.20
CA HIS A 262 11.58 3.59 -8.58
C HIS A 262 12.56 2.94 -9.59
N GLY A 263 12.36 3.09 -10.92
CA GLY A 263 13.20 2.52 -11.97
C GLY A 263 14.36 3.42 -12.45
N HIS A 264 15.38 2.85 -13.12
CA HIS A 264 16.69 3.47 -13.41
C HIS A 264 16.67 4.83 -14.14
N GLY A 265 15.67 5.13 -14.98
CA GLY A 265 15.54 6.42 -15.70
C GLY A 265 14.72 7.47 -14.96
N VAL A 266 13.67 7.04 -14.26
CA VAL A 266 12.78 7.89 -13.44
C VAL A 266 13.43 8.23 -12.10
N GLN A 267 14.38 7.39 -11.66
CA GLN A 267 15.27 7.66 -10.53
C GLN A 267 15.88 9.06 -10.61
N GLU A 268 16.27 9.58 -11.76
CA GLU A 268 16.89 10.92 -11.83
C GLU A 268 15.89 12.06 -11.56
N ILE A 269 14.63 11.94 -11.97
CA ILE A 269 13.58 12.95 -11.67
C ILE A 269 13.15 12.84 -10.20
N THR A 270 12.90 11.62 -9.71
CA THR A 270 12.56 11.37 -8.31
C THR A 270 13.71 11.81 -7.39
N LYS A 271 14.96 11.47 -7.74
CA LYS A 271 16.17 11.90 -7.04
C LYS A 271 16.36 13.41 -7.12
N ALA A 272 16.08 14.06 -8.24
CA ALA A 272 16.11 15.53 -8.32
C ALA A 272 15.09 16.16 -7.37
N ARG A 273 13.86 15.64 -7.32
CA ARG A 273 12.82 16.08 -6.37
C ARG A 273 13.25 15.87 -4.93
N VAL A 274 13.73 14.67 -4.60
CA VAL A 274 14.27 14.32 -3.28
C VAL A 274 15.39 15.30 -2.89
N LEU A 275 16.39 15.47 -3.77
CA LEU A 275 17.54 16.35 -3.53
C LEU A 275 17.11 17.81 -3.32
N SER A 276 16.10 18.29 -4.04
CA SER A 276 15.58 19.65 -3.87
C SER A 276 14.90 19.88 -2.51
N LEU A 277 14.39 18.81 -1.88
CA LEU A 277 13.69 18.88 -0.59
C LEU A 277 14.62 18.59 0.60
N THR A 278 15.72 17.87 0.39
CA THR A 278 16.60 17.41 1.47
C THR A 278 17.94 18.15 1.56
N ARG A 279 18.28 19.01 0.60
CA ARG A 279 19.50 19.84 0.65
C ARG A 279 19.19 21.18 1.31
N LYS A 280 19.81 21.42 2.47
CA LYS A 280 20.03 22.75 3.04
C LYS A 280 21.45 23.20 2.70
#